data_AF-A0A850SKA3-F1
#
_entry.id   AF-A0A850SKA3-F1
#
_cell.length_a   1.000
_cell.length_b   1.000
_cell.length_c   1.000
_cell.angle_alpha   90.00
_cell.angle_beta   90.00
_cell.angle_gamma   90.00
#
_symmetry.space_group_name_H-M   'P 1'
#
loop_
_entity.id
_entity.type
_entity.pdbx_description
1 polymer ?
#
loop_
_entity_poly.entity_id
_entity_poly.type
_entity_poly.pdbx_seq_one_letter_code
_entity_poly.pdbx_strand_id
1 'polypeptide(L)'
;MPYDCGVEMAGQLEKALEKNIDVLFVTNHNTLDGYRQITDYQGNHPKFAGIKIYPAEEVTIKGGGHVLAYGIYETIRPGMTLEETLDEIRRQGAVSCAAHPFAVTNGIRERAAMCDMIESFNSNNVDRYSNAVAGIFAKEKNMPEIAGSDSHVLTTIGRCMNVVEAENNLDSVLAAMKKGTRVDDRGYASRKEVYEHAHYIISSSRELLLEYASRHHRSSYPVVKWALDSYAKNPHGFWWRSLGTFALYLAERISEKVNIRGHDPDVLENRSWSKLIPMGLMP
;
A
#
# COMPACT_ATOMS: atom_id res chain seq x y z
N MET A 1 9.61 -7.40 -11.77
CA MET A 1 8.19 -7.69 -11.51
C MET A 1 7.37 -6.67 -12.27
N PRO A 2 6.14 -6.97 -12.71
CA PRO A 2 5.22 -5.92 -13.15
C PRO A 2 5.05 -4.92 -12.01
N TYR A 3 4.87 -3.65 -12.35
CA TYR A 3 4.42 -2.65 -11.40
C TYR A 3 3.03 -3.05 -10.87
N ASP A 4 2.73 -2.64 -9.65
CA ASP A 4 1.46 -2.89 -8.97
C ASP A 4 0.36 -1.88 -9.33
N CYS A 5 0.72 -0.79 -9.99
CA CYS A 5 -0.18 0.27 -10.43
C CYS A 5 0.04 0.59 -11.91
N GLY A 6 -1.08 0.73 -12.65
CA GLY A 6 -1.11 1.10 -14.06
C GLY A 6 -1.65 2.49 -14.35
N VAL A 7 -1.83 3.33 -13.33
CA VAL A 7 -2.40 4.67 -13.49
C VAL A 7 -1.37 5.60 -14.12
N GLU A 8 -1.70 6.16 -15.28
CA GLU A 8 -0.82 7.07 -16.01
C GLU A 8 -0.58 8.38 -15.25
N MET A 9 0.61 8.97 -15.40
CA MET A 9 1.03 10.22 -14.75
C MET A 9 0.02 11.37 -14.98
N ALA A 10 -0.50 11.46 -16.21
CA ALA A 10 -1.53 12.43 -16.58
C ALA A 10 -2.76 12.31 -15.68
N GLY A 11 -3.31 11.09 -15.56
CA GLY A 11 -4.47 10.82 -14.72
C GLY A 11 -4.20 11.10 -13.24
N GLN A 12 -3.00 10.76 -12.74
CA GLN A 12 -2.62 11.04 -11.36
C GLN A 12 -2.66 12.54 -11.06
N LEU A 13 -2.04 13.36 -11.92
CA LEU A 13 -2.00 14.82 -11.75
C LEU A 13 -3.35 15.49 -12.00
N GLU A 14 -4.14 15.00 -12.95
CA GLU A 14 -5.50 15.50 -13.17
C GLU A 14 -6.38 15.24 -11.96
N LYS A 15 -6.31 14.03 -11.38
CA LYS A 15 -7.08 13.73 -10.17
C LYS A 15 -6.60 14.53 -8.97
N ALA A 16 -5.28 14.74 -8.84
CA ALA A 16 -4.73 15.58 -7.78
C ALA A 16 -5.21 17.03 -7.88
N LEU A 17 -5.27 17.59 -9.10
CA LEU A 17 -5.81 18.93 -9.36
C LEU A 17 -7.32 19.00 -9.02
N GLU A 18 -8.11 18.04 -9.47
CA GLU A 18 -9.55 17.95 -9.17
C GLU A 18 -9.83 17.86 -7.65
N LYS A 19 -8.90 17.26 -6.90
CA LYS A 19 -8.99 17.09 -5.45
C LYS A 19 -8.36 18.23 -4.66
N ASN A 20 -7.82 19.26 -5.33
CA ASN A 20 -7.10 20.37 -4.71
C ASN A 20 -5.94 19.89 -3.81
N ILE A 21 -5.17 18.91 -4.28
CA ILE A 21 -3.99 18.41 -3.57
C ILE A 21 -2.81 19.35 -3.85
N ASP A 22 -2.30 19.98 -2.80
CA ASP A 22 -1.14 20.87 -2.89
C ASP A 22 0.20 20.12 -2.98
N VAL A 23 0.28 18.96 -2.32
CA VAL A 23 1.51 18.16 -2.20
C VAL A 23 1.22 16.69 -2.46
N LEU A 24 2.04 16.07 -3.33
CA LEU A 24 2.02 14.63 -3.61
C LEU A 24 3.39 14.02 -3.28
N PHE A 25 3.39 12.98 -2.45
CA PHE A 25 4.53 12.06 -2.34
C PHE A 25 4.26 10.84 -3.21
N VAL A 26 5.20 10.52 -4.10
CA VAL A 26 5.12 9.32 -4.94
C VAL A 26 5.88 8.20 -4.25
N THR A 27 5.21 7.12 -3.90
CA THR A 27 5.74 6.06 -3.01
C THR A 27 5.79 4.71 -3.70
N ASN A 28 6.31 4.64 -4.93
CA ASN A 28 6.43 3.36 -5.62
C ASN A 28 7.28 2.36 -4.83
N HIS A 29 6.96 1.09 -4.99
CA HIS A 29 7.69 0.02 -4.31
C HIS A 29 9.15 -0.06 -4.75
N ASN A 30 10.06 0.13 -3.79
CA ASN A 30 11.49 -0.10 -3.93
C ASN A 30 12.19 0.69 -5.06
N THR A 31 11.65 1.85 -5.46
CA THR A 31 12.22 2.70 -6.51
C THR A 31 11.74 4.15 -6.42
N LEU A 32 12.58 5.08 -6.89
CA LEU A 32 12.24 6.50 -7.12
C LEU A 32 11.83 6.81 -8.56
N ASP A 33 11.70 5.80 -9.43
CA ASP A 33 11.46 6.02 -10.86
C ASP A 33 10.11 6.68 -11.14
N GLY A 34 9.06 6.32 -10.39
CA GLY A 34 7.75 6.98 -10.56
C GLY A 34 7.77 8.44 -10.14
N TYR A 35 8.55 8.79 -9.11
CA TYR A 35 8.81 10.19 -8.74
C TYR A 35 9.49 10.95 -9.91
N ARG A 36 10.57 10.40 -10.47
CA ARG A 36 11.27 11.02 -11.61
C ARG A 36 10.33 11.21 -12.81
N GLN A 37 9.58 10.17 -13.17
CA GLN A 37 8.67 10.19 -14.31
C GLN A 37 7.53 11.19 -14.15
N ILE A 38 6.91 11.29 -12.96
CA ILE A 38 5.80 12.24 -12.76
C ILE A 38 6.31 13.68 -12.75
N THR A 39 7.51 13.93 -12.22
CA THR A 39 8.14 15.26 -12.19
C THR A 39 8.55 15.70 -13.59
N ASP A 40 9.14 14.80 -14.38
CA ASP A 40 9.46 15.05 -15.80
C ASP A 40 8.18 15.35 -16.60
N TYR A 41 7.12 14.57 -16.39
CA TYR A 41 5.83 14.83 -17.02
C TYR A 41 5.27 16.19 -16.59
N GLN A 42 5.26 16.51 -15.30
CA GLN A 42 4.80 17.80 -14.78
C GLN A 42 5.57 18.98 -15.38
N GLY A 43 6.90 18.87 -15.53
CA GLY A 43 7.76 19.92 -16.09
C GLY A 43 7.37 20.32 -17.52
N ASN A 44 6.73 19.42 -18.26
CA ASN A 44 6.22 19.67 -19.62
C ASN A 44 4.77 20.17 -19.65
N HIS A 45 4.10 20.29 -18.49
CA HIS A 45 2.67 20.59 -18.39
C HIS A 45 2.39 21.68 -17.33
N PRO A 46 2.46 22.97 -17.70
CA PRO A 46 2.32 24.10 -16.78
C PRO A 46 1.03 24.11 -15.94
N LYS A 47 -0.05 23.48 -16.41
CA LYS A 47 -1.31 23.36 -15.65
C LYS A 47 -1.15 22.68 -14.29
N PHE A 48 -0.10 21.89 -14.10
CA PHE A 48 0.16 21.17 -12.85
C PHE A 48 1.20 21.84 -11.95
N ALA A 49 1.73 23.01 -12.32
CA ALA A 49 2.82 23.67 -11.59
C ALA A 49 2.48 24.06 -10.13
N GLY A 50 1.19 24.12 -9.79
CA GLY A 50 0.72 24.36 -8.43
C GLY A 50 0.87 23.17 -7.48
N ILE A 51 0.99 21.94 -8.01
CA ILE A 51 1.14 20.72 -7.21
C ILE A 51 2.64 20.52 -6.92
N LYS A 52 3.05 20.46 -5.66
CA LYS A 52 4.43 20.06 -5.33
C LYS A 52 4.52 18.54 -5.29
N ILE A 53 5.48 18.00 -6.02
CA ILE A 53 5.76 16.57 -6.03
C ILE A 53 7.07 16.37 -5.28
N TYR A 54 7.05 15.55 -4.24
CA TYR A 54 8.21 15.24 -3.42
C TYR A 54 8.57 13.76 -3.48
N PRO A 55 9.88 13.44 -3.35
CA PRO A 55 10.34 12.07 -3.45
C PRO A 55 9.92 11.27 -2.21
N ALA A 56 9.47 10.05 -2.44
CA ALA A 56 9.28 9.05 -1.40
C ALA A 56 9.37 7.64 -1.99
N GLU A 57 9.36 6.63 -1.14
CA GLU A 57 9.41 5.23 -1.56
C GLU A 57 8.67 4.36 -0.54
N GLU A 58 7.99 3.31 -1.01
CA GLU A 58 7.49 2.24 -0.15
C GLU A 58 8.50 1.07 -0.15
N VAL A 59 9.29 0.99 0.91
CA VAL A 59 10.38 0.01 1.03
C VAL A 59 9.82 -1.30 1.57
N THR A 60 10.02 -2.39 0.83
CA THR A 60 9.73 -3.75 1.29
C THR A 60 10.91 -4.27 2.11
N ILE A 61 10.72 -4.42 3.42
CA ILE A 61 11.74 -4.93 4.34
C ILE A 61 11.78 -6.47 4.34
N LYS A 62 12.80 -7.03 4.98
CA LYS A 62 12.91 -8.46 5.27
C LYS A 62 11.67 -8.94 6.03
N GLY A 63 11.07 -10.03 5.55
CA GLY A 63 9.80 -10.54 6.05
C GLY A 63 8.57 -10.00 5.32
N GLY A 64 8.74 -9.07 4.35
CA GLY A 64 7.66 -8.58 3.51
C GLY A 64 6.83 -7.44 4.11
N GLY A 65 7.27 -6.88 5.24
CA GLY A 65 6.69 -5.67 5.82
C GLY A 65 7.02 -4.42 5.01
N HIS A 66 6.20 -3.37 5.12
CA HIS A 66 6.39 -2.13 4.36
C HIS A 66 6.69 -0.92 5.26
N VAL A 67 7.55 -0.01 4.79
CA VAL A 67 7.89 1.27 5.42
C VAL A 67 7.88 2.36 4.36
N LEU A 68 7.21 3.47 4.61
CA LEU A 68 7.28 4.65 3.74
C LEU A 68 8.49 5.51 4.15
N ALA A 69 9.29 5.89 3.16
CA ALA A 69 10.46 6.73 3.32
C ALA A 69 10.23 8.07 2.62
N TYR A 70 9.85 9.11 3.36
CA TYR A 70 9.53 10.43 2.81
C TYR A 70 10.76 11.34 2.75
N GLY A 71 11.03 11.93 1.58
CA GLY A 71 12.12 12.89 1.40
C GLY A 71 13.47 12.30 1.07
N ILE A 72 13.55 11.00 0.75
CA ILE A 72 14.80 10.36 0.31
C ILE A 72 15.23 10.90 -1.07
N TYR A 73 16.53 10.82 -1.37
CA TYR A 73 17.09 11.20 -2.67
C TYR A 73 17.78 10.01 -3.39
N GLU A 74 18.09 8.94 -2.66
CA GLU A 74 18.57 7.67 -3.18
C GLU A 74 17.64 6.52 -2.76
N THR A 75 17.37 5.59 -3.69
CA THR A 75 16.54 4.41 -3.42
C THR A 75 17.11 3.56 -2.29
N ILE A 76 16.23 3.05 -1.44
CA ILE A 76 16.62 2.18 -0.33
C ILE A 76 16.65 0.72 -0.80
N ARG A 77 17.70 -0.02 -0.42
CA ARG A 77 17.83 -1.41 -0.84
C ARG A 77 16.70 -2.27 -0.23
N PRO A 78 15.91 -3.01 -1.02
CA PRO A 78 14.86 -3.88 -0.49
C PRO A 78 15.43 -5.08 0.27
N GLY A 79 14.62 -5.66 1.17
CA GLY A 79 14.95 -6.89 1.90
C GLY A 79 15.94 -6.71 3.06
N MET A 80 16.24 -5.47 3.44
CA MET A 80 16.97 -5.16 4.68
C MET A 80 16.10 -5.36 5.92
N THR A 81 16.71 -5.50 7.09
CA THR A 81 15.97 -5.46 8.36
C THR A 81 15.28 -4.11 8.55
N LEU A 82 14.30 -4.04 9.47
CA LEU A 82 13.62 -2.78 9.75
C LEU A 82 14.62 -1.73 10.23
N GLU A 83 15.51 -2.12 11.13
CA GLU A 83 16.58 -1.32 11.71
C GLU A 83 17.49 -0.71 10.63
N GLU A 84 18.02 -1.57 9.74
CA GLU A 84 18.88 -1.12 8.63
C GLU A 84 18.14 -0.17 7.68
N THR A 85 16.86 -0.45 7.38
CA THR A 85 16.03 0.45 6.56
C THR A 85 15.83 1.80 7.23
N LEU A 86 15.51 1.83 8.53
CA LEU A 86 15.32 3.08 9.27
C LEU A 86 16.61 3.88 9.39
N ASP A 87 17.75 3.22 9.57
CA ASP A 87 19.05 3.87 9.60
C ASP A 87 19.42 4.48 8.24
N GLU A 88 19.08 3.80 7.13
CA GLU A 88 19.28 4.34 5.78
C GLU A 88 18.37 5.54 5.49
N ILE A 89 17.10 5.50 5.89
CA ILE A 89 16.19 6.66 5.83
C ILE A 89 16.80 7.84 6.60
N ARG A 90 17.26 7.59 7.83
CA ARG A 90 17.85 8.63 8.68
C ARG A 90 19.15 9.19 8.09
N ARG A 91 19.98 8.37 7.45
CA ARG A 91 21.24 8.79 6.80
C ARG A 91 20.99 9.82 5.71
N GLN A 92 19.83 9.77 5.05
CA GLN A 92 19.42 10.72 4.02
C GLN A 92 18.69 11.95 4.57
N GLY A 93 18.52 12.08 5.90
CA GLY A 93 17.74 13.16 6.51
C GLY A 93 16.23 13.05 6.29
N ALA A 94 15.76 11.89 5.85
CA ALA A 94 14.37 11.61 5.51
C ALA A 94 13.54 11.18 6.73
N VAL A 95 12.23 10.99 6.53
CA VAL A 95 11.26 10.63 7.58
C VAL A 95 10.67 9.26 7.29
N SER A 96 10.65 8.40 8.30
CA SER A 96 10.06 7.06 8.21
C SER A 96 8.60 7.03 8.68
N CYS A 97 7.75 6.28 8.00
CA CYS A 97 6.39 6.00 8.45
C CYS A 97 6.08 4.51 8.32
N ALA A 98 5.50 3.92 9.37
CA ALA A 98 5.01 2.55 9.33
C ALA A 98 3.81 2.46 8.38
N ALA A 99 4.00 1.82 7.22
CA ALA A 99 2.94 1.63 6.22
C ALA A 99 1.97 0.55 6.71
N HIS A 100 0.66 0.87 6.74
CA HIS A 100 -0.43 -0.04 7.08
C HIS A 100 -0.07 -1.14 8.10
N PRO A 101 0.44 -0.78 9.29
CA PRO A 101 1.27 -1.68 10.10
C PRO A 101 0.52 -2.90 10.65
N PHE A 102 -0.80 -2.86 10.71
CA PHE A 102 -1.63 -3.98 11.16
C PHE A 102 -2.35 -4.72 10.01
N ALA A 103 -1.97 -4.43 8.76
CA ALA A 103 -2.49 -5.13 7.59
C ALA A 103 -2.16 -6.63 7.63
N VAL A 104 -3.11 -7.43 7.16
CA VAL A 104 -3.07 -8.91 7.22
C VAL A 104 -1.90 -9.51 6.44
N THR A 105 -1.25 -8.83 5.51
CA THR A 105 -0.22 -9.46 4.67
C THR A 105 1.16 -8.81 4.75
N ASN A 106 1.24 -7.50 5.03
CA ASN A 106 2.45 -6.69 4.84
C ASN A 106 2.71 -5.73 6.01
N GLY A 107 1.98 -5.89 7.13
CA GLY A 107 2.10 -5.00 8.29
C GLY A 107 3.30 -5.36 9.18
N ILE A 108 4.03 -4.34 9.65
CA ILE A 108 5.17 -4.51 10.59
C ILE A 108 4.76 -4.59 12.07
N ARG A 109 3.46 -4.50 12.36
CA ARG A 109 2.84 -4.68 13.68
C ARG A 109 3.42 -3.74 14.73
N GLU A 110 3.70 -4.23 15.93
CA GLU A 110 4.21 -3.45 17.07
C GLU A 110 5.58 -2.84 16.79
N ARG A 111 6.33 -3.37 15.81
CA ARG A 111 7.59 -2.76 15.35
C ARG A 111 7.37 -1.41 14.67
N ALA A 112 6.12 -1.04 14.37
CA ALA A 112 5.75 0.31 13.93
C ALA A 112 6.26 1.40 14.89
N ALA A 113 6.38 1.12 16.19
CA ALA A 113 6.94 2.06 17.17
C ALA A 113 8.40 2.49 16.91
N MET A 114 9.10 1.83 15.98
CA MET A 114 10.45 2.19 15.58
C MET A 114 10.49 3.29 14.52
N CYS A 115 9.38 3.53 13.80
CA CYS A 115 9.25 4.58 12.79
C CYS A 115 8.99 5.95 13.42
N ASP A 116 9.27 7.03 12.68
CA ASP A 116 8.95 8.41 13.12
C ASP A 116 7.43 8.67 13.15
N MET A 117 6.69 8.04 12.25
CA MET A 117 5.25 8.22 12.07
C MET A 117 4.54 6.88 11.84
N ILE A 118 3.21 6.90 11.89
CA ILE A 118 2.37 5.73 11.64
C ILE A 118 1.20 6.05 10.70
N GLU A 119 0.99 5.18 9.71
CA GLU A 119 -0.24 5.18 8.91
C GLU A 119 -1.39 4.57 9.73
N SER A 120 -2.09 5.44 10.47
CA SER A 120 -3.23 5.07 11.31
C SER A 120 -4.46 4.64 10.50
N PHE A 121 -4.54 5.08 9.24
CA PHE A 121 -5.63 4.76 8.34
C PHE A 121 -5.12 4.58 6.92
N ASN A 122 -5.23 3.37 6.39
CA ASN A 122 -4.97 3.06 4.99
C ASN A 122 -6.31 2.75 4.28
N SER A 123 -6.59 3.45 3.18
CA SER A 123 -7.82 3.25 2.39
C SER A 123 -7.91 1.86 1.75
N ASN A 124 -6.78 1.29 1.36
CA ASN A 124 -6.66 0.03 0.62
C ASN A 124 -6.63 -1.21 1.54
N ASN A 125 -6.65 -1.02 2.86
CA ASN A 125 -6.85 -2.13 3.80
C ASN A 125 -8.17 -2.86 3.50
N VAL A 126 -8.07 -4.18 3.35
CA VAL A 126 -9.21 -5.05 2.98
C VAL A 126 -10.23 -5.24 4.11
N ASP A 127 -9.90 -4.78 5.31
CA ASP A 127 -10.70 -4.91 6.53
C ASP A 127 -10.67 -3.62 7.38
N ARG A 128 -11.52 -3.55 8.41
CA ARG A 128 -11.62 -2.38 9.29
C ARG A 128 -10.79 -2.50 10.57
N TYR A 129 -10.46 -3.71 11.00
CA TYR A 129 -9.74 -3.96 12.25
C TYR A 129 -8.30 -3.46 12.17
N SER A 130 -7.65 -3.63 11.01
CA SER A 130 -6.28 -3.17 10.78
C SER A 130 -6.12 -1.67 11.06
N ASN A 131 -6.99 -0.82 10.51
CA ASN A 131 -6.98 0.63 10.80
C ASN A 131 -7.37 0.94 12.25
N ALA A 132 -8.33 0.21 12.82
CA ALA A 132 -8.75 0.42 14.21
C ALA A 132 -7.61 0.18 15.20
N VAL A 133 -6.88 -0.93 15.03
CA VAL A 133 -5.72 -1.27 15.87
C VAL A 133 -4.56 -0.31 15.62
N ALA A 134 -4.30 0.08 14.37
CA ALA A 134 -3.28 1.08 14.06
C ALA A 134 -3.51 2.41 14.81
N GLY A 135 -4.76 2.92 14.82
CA GLY A 135 -5.11 4.13 15.55
C GLY A 135 -5.07 4.00 17.08
N ILE A 136 -5.36 2.81 17.63
CA ILE A 136 -5.19 2.56 19.07
C ILE A 136 -3.70 2.56 19.42
N PHE A 137 -2.90 1.80 18.67
CA PHE A 137 -1.47 1.69 18.86
C PHE A 137 -0.76 3.04 18.74
N ALA A 138 -1.14 3.86 17.75
CA ALA A 138 -0.60 5.20 17.56
C ALA A 138 -0.79 6.07 18.82
N LYS A 139 -1.98 6.04 19.42
CA LYS A 139 -2.28 6.78 20.67
C LYS A 139 -1.50 6.25 21.85
N GLU A 140 -1.43 4.93 22.01
CA GLU A 140 -0.67 4.31 23.11
C GLU A 140 0.83 4.63 23.04
N LYS A 141 1.38 4.75 21.83
CA LYS A 141 2.80 5.07 21.60
C LYS A 141 3.07 6.56 21.38
N ASN A 142 2.05 7.42 21.42
CA ASN A 142 2.14 8.85 21.12
C ASN A 142 2.82 9.14 19.76
N MET A 143 2.47 8.35 18.74
CA MET A 143 3.05 8.48 17.41
C MET A 143 2.28 9.50 16.55
N PRO A 144 2.97 10.33 15.75
CA PRO A 144 2.35 11.15 14.72
C PRO A 144 1.60 10.29 13.71
N GLU A 145 0.31 10.57 13.56
CA GLU A 145 -0.60 9.83 12.68
C GLU A 145 -0.70 10.48 11.29
N ILE A 146 -0.75 9.64 10.26
CA ILE A 146 -1.18 9.99 8.90
C ILE A 146 -2.28 9.04 8.42
N ALA A 147 -3.02 9.48 7.39
CA ALA A 147 -3.90 8.64 6.60
C ALA A 147 -3.42 8.58 5.14
N GLY A 148 -3.31 7.37 4.58
CA GLY A 148 -2.87 7.18 3.19
C GLY A 148 -3.94 6.51 2.34
N SER A 149 -3.99 6.91 1.07
CA SER A 149 -4.92 6.33 0.10
C SER A 149 -4.43 4.98 -0.44
N ASP A 150 -3.11 4.75 -0.42
CA ASP A 150 -2.43 3.60 -1.05
C ASP A 150 -3.00 3.31 -2.45
N SER A 151 -3.02 4.38 -3.24
CA SER A 151 -3.86 4.46 -4.43
C SER A 151 -3.26 3.72 -5.61
N HIS A 152 -3.86 2.60 -5.96
CA HIS A 152 -3.50 1.79 -7.13
C HIS A 152 -4.48 1.92 -8.31
N VAL A 153 -5.60 2.63 -8.10
CA VAL A 153 -6.58 2.94 -9.14
C VAL A 153 -6.86 4.44 -9.17
N LEU A 154 -7.27 4.97 -10.31
CA LEU A 154 -7.40 6.41 -10.51
C LEU A 154 -8.39 7.07 -9.52
N THR A 155 -9.46 6.37 -9.16
CA THR A 155 -10.54 6.93 -8.31
C THR A 155 -10.21 6.96 -6.82
N THR A 156 -9.12 6.32 -6.39
CA THR A 156 -8.65 6.33 -4.99
C THR A 156 -7.65 7.45 -4.69
N ILE A 157 -7.16 8.16 -5.71
CA ILE A 157 -6.30 9.34 -5.51
C ILE A 157 -7.12 10.42 -4.78
N GLY A 158 -6.55 10.93 -3.68
CA GLY A 158 -7.23 11.88 -2.79
C GLY A 158 -8.35 11.27 -1.95
N ARG A 159 -8.44 9.94 -1.81
CA ARG A 159 -9.40 9.28 -0.90
C ARG A 159 -9.06 9.47 0.58
N CYS A 160 -7.78 9.62 0.87
CA CYS A 160 -7.28 10.05 2.16
C CYS A 160 -6.40 11.28 1.94
N MET A 161 -6.63 12.32 2.73
CA MET A 161 -5.88 13.57 2.66
C MET A 161 -5.52 14.03 4.06
N ASN A 162 -4.29 14.54 4.20
CA ASN A 162 -3.77 15.10 5.44
C ASN A 162 -3.55 16.60 5.23
N VAL A 163 -3.94 17.40 6.21
CA VAL A 163 -3.59 18.82 6.29
C VAL A 163 -2.35 18.96 7.16
N VAL A 164 -1.39 19.72 6.64
CA VAL A 164 -0.12 20.01 7.28
C VAL A 164 0.10 21.53 7.23
N GLU A 165 0.25 22.15 8.40
CA GLU A 165 0.54 23.58 8.49
C GLU A 165 2.05 23.80 8.33
N ALA A 166 2.48 24.10 7.09
CA ALA A 166 3.88 24.27 6.74
C ALA A 166 4.05 25.24 5.56
N GLU A 167 5.24 25.80 5.42
CA GLU A 167 5.65 26.35 4.12
C GLU A 167 5.70 25.22 3.09
N ASN A 168 5.34 25.52 1.83
CA ASN A 168 5.29 24.54 0.76
C ASN A 168 6.69 24.25 0.17
N ASN A 169 7.58 23.76 1.04
CA ASN A 169 8.90 23.22 0.74
C ASN A 169 9.09 21.90 1.48
N LEU A 170 9.97 21.02 0.97
CA LEU A 170 10.12 19.65 1.45
C LEU A 170 10.45 19.60 2.95
N ASP A 171 11.45 20.36 3.40
CA ASP A 171 11.93 20.32 4.78
C ASP A 171 10.85 20.77 5.77
N SER A 172 10.14 21.86 5.46
CA SER A 172 9.04 22.36 6.28
C SER A 172 7.89 21.36 6.35
N VAL A 173 7.52 20.73 5.23
CA VAL A 173 6.46 19.71 5.18
C VAL A 173 6.85 18.49 6.01
N LEU A 174 8.05 17.94 5.85
CA LEU A 174 8.54 16.79 6.61
C LEU A 174 8.60 17.09 8.11
N ALA A 175 9.12 18.25 8.49
CA ALA A 175 9.21 18.67 9.88
C ALA A 175 7.82 18.83 10.53
N ALA A 176 6.84 19.31 9.78
CA ALA A 176 5.47 19.43 10.25
C ALA A 176 4.77 18.06 10.34
N MET A 177 4.94 17.17 9.35
CA MET A 177 4.42 15.80 9.41
C MET A 177 4.91 15.05 10.65
N LYS A 178 6.20 15.16 11.01
CA LYS A 178 6.76 14.57 12.24
C LYS A 178 6.16 15.10 13.53
N LYS A 179 5.56 16.30 13.52
CA LYS A 179 4.87 16.86 14.69
C LYS A 179 3.41 16.42 14.78
N GLY A 180 2.89 15.83 13.70
CA GLY A 180 1.50 15.40 13.56
C GLY A 180 0.81 16.11 12.41
N THR A 181 -0.17 15.41 11.83
CA THR A 181 -1.02 15.95 10.77
C THR A 181 -2.47 15.95 11.21
N ARG A 182 -3.33 16.72 10.53
CA ARG A 182 -4.77 16.62 10.69
C ARG A 182 -5.35 15.86 9.51
N VAL A 183 -5.96 14.71 9.74
CA VAL A 183 -6.67 13.96 8.69
C VAL A 183 -7.94 14.73 8.29
N ASP A 184 -8.02 15.16 7.03
CA ASP A 184 -9.14 15.95 6.50
C ASP A 184 -10.24 15.05 5.93
N ASP A 185 -9.82 14.14 5.05
CA ASP A 185 -10.68 13.14 4.43
C ASP A 185 -10.06 11.76 4.63
N ARG A 186 -10.92 10.77 4.84
CA ARG A 186 -10.56 9.36 4.88
C ARG A 186 -11.75 8.51 4.48
N GLY A 187 -11.50 7.59 3.58
CA GLY A 187 -12.48 6.60 3.15
C GLY A 187 -11.80 5.31 2.78
N TYR A 188 -12.54 4.21 2.85
CA TYR A 188 -12.06 2.93 2.33
C TYR A 188 -12.21 2.90 0.82
N ALA A 189 -11.33 2.16 0.15
CA ALA A 189 -11.53 1.73 -1.21
C ALA A 189 -12.82 0.90 -1.28
N SER A 190 -13.65 1.17 -2.29
CA SER A 190 -14.85 0.38 -2.53
C SER A 190 -14.47 -1.00 -3.06
N ARG A 191 -15.36 -1.98 -2.90
CA ARG A 191 -15.15 -3.33 -3.46
C ARG A 191 -14.88 -3.30 -4.97
N LYS A 192 -15.48 -2.36 -5.69
CA LYS A 192 -15.25 -2.19 -7.14
C LYS A 192 -13.79 -1.80 -7.40
N GLU A 193 -13.26 -0.85 -6.62
CA GLU A 193 -11.88 -0.36 -6.73
C GLU A 193 -10.87 -1.46 -6.36
N VAL A 194 -11.15 -2.23 -5.30
CA VAL A 194 -10.33 -3.40 -4.92
C VAL A 194 -10.31 -4.45 -6.03
N TYR A 195 -11.45 -4.72 -6.68
CA TYR A 195 -11.52 -5.65 -7.81
C TYR A 195 -10.83 -5.12 -9.07
N GLU A 196 -10.85 -3.81 -9.30
CA GLU A 196 -10.14 -3.17 -10.40
C GLU A 196 -8.62 -3.30 -10.20
N HIS A 197 -8.12 -3.06 -8.98
CA HIS A 197 -6.71 -3.27 -8.65
C HIS A 197 -6.31 -4.74 -8.78
N ALA A 198 -7.09 -5.67 -8.22
CA ALA A 198 -6.83 -7.10 -8.36
C ALA A 198 -6.79 -7.54 -9.84
N HIS A 199 -7.68 -6.98 -10.66
CA HIS A 199 -7.68 -7.26 -12.10
C HIS A 199 -6.40 -6.78 -12.77
N TYR A 200 -5.94 -5.57 -12.45
CA TYR A 200 -4.67 -5.06 -12.96
C TYR A 200 -3.50 -5.97 -12.58
N ILE A 201 -3.35 -6.32 -11.30
CA ILE A 201 -2.27 -7.18 -10.81
C ILE A 201 -2.26 -8.56 -11.48
N ILE A 202 -3.42 -9.22 -11.55
CA ILE A 202 -3.52 -10.56 -12.13
C ILE A 202 -3.22 -10.52 -13.62
N SER A 203 -3.73 -9.51 -14.33
CA SER A 203 -3.51 -9.35 -15.78
C SER A 203 -2.06 -8.99 -16.10
N SER A 204 -1.44 -8.07 -15.36
CA SER A 204 -0.03 -7.67 -15.55
C SER A 204 0.96 -8.76 -15.15
N SER A 205 0.58 -9.63 -14.21
CA SER A 205 1.40 -10.74 -13.74
C SER A 205 1.15 -12.06 -14.47
N ARG A 206 0.23 -12.10 -15.43
CA ARG A 206 -0.26 -13.35 -16.04
C ARG A 206 0.86 -14.25 -16.55
N GLU A 207 1.78 -13.72 -17.35
CA GLU A 207 2.86 -14.53 -17.94
C GLU A 207 3.82 -15.06 -16.87
N LEU A 208 4.15 -14.24 -15.85
CA LEU A 208 4.98 -14.69 -14.73
C LEU A 208 4.31 -15.80 -13.91
N LEU A 209 2.99 -15.69 -13.68
CA LEU A 209 2.22 -16.71 -12.97
C LEU A 209 2.19 -18.03 -13.75
N LEU A 210 2.03 -17.98 -15.08
CA LEU A 210 2.08 -19.15 -15.95
C LEU A 210 3.47 -19.79 -15.97
N GLU A 211 4.51 -18.98 -16.11
CA GLU A 211 5.90 -19.43 -16.08
C GLU A 211 6.22 -20.11 -14.74
N TYR A 212 5.86 -19.48 -13.61
CA TYR A 212 6.03 -20.06 -12.28
C TYR A 212 5.28 -21.38 -12.12
N ALA A 213 3.99 -21.43 -12.52
CA ALA A 213 3.20 -22.65 -12.46
C ALA A 213 3.78 -23.77 -13.35
N SER A 214 4.30 -23.44 -14.52
CA SER A 214 4.92 -24.43 -15.43
C SER A 214 6.20 -25.05 -14.84
N ARG A 215 6.94 -24.28 -14.02
CA ARG A 215 8.18 -24.73 -13.37
C ARG A 215 7.93 -25.50 -12.08
N HIS A 216 7.05 -24.99 -11.22
CA HIS A 216 6.89 -25.48 -9.84
C HIS A 216 5.62 -26.30 -9.62
N HIS A 217 4.61 -26.17 -10.48
CA HIS A 217 3.29 -26.76 -10.29
C HIS A 217 2.71 -27.37 -11.59
N ARG A 218 3.51 -28.21 -12.28
CA ARG A 218 3.16 -28.80 -13.60
C ARG A 218 1.80 -29.50 -13.63
N SER A 219 1.44 -30.22 -12.58
CA SER A 219 0.17 -30.94 -12.49
C SER A 219 -1.05 -30.02 -12.47
N SER A 220 -0.93 -28.82 -11.86
CA SER A 220 -2.01 -27.83 -11.79
C SER A 220 -1.91 -26.74 -12.87
N TYR A 221 -0.87 -26.73 -13.71
CA TYR A 221 -0.69 -25.73 -14.77
C TYR A 221 -1.92 -25.56 -15.67
N PRO A 222 -2.60 -26.62 -16.17
CA PRO A 222 -3.80 -26.45 -16.99
C PRO A 222 -4.93 -25.70 -16.26
N VAL A 223 -5.08 -25.95 -14.95
CA VAL A 223 -6.09 -25.30 -14.10
C VAL A 223 -5.73 -23.83 -13.88
N VAL A 224 -4.47 -23.53 -13.56
CA VAL A 224 -3.98 -22.15 -13.40
C VAL A 224 -4.17 -21.37 -14.69
N LYS A 225 -3.81 -21.96 -15.84
CA LYS A 225 -3.98 -21.34 -17.14
C LYS A 225 -5.46 -21.06 -17.45
N TRP A 226 -6.32 -22.05 -17.24
CA TRP A 226 -7.77 -21.87 -17.42
C TRP A 226 -8.32 -20.76 -16.51
N ALA A 227 -7.90 -20.73 -15.25
CA ALA A 227 -8.33 -19.72 -14.29
C ALA A 227 -7.92 -18.31 -14.72
N LEU A 228 -6.65 -18.11 -15.11
CA LEU A 228 -6.15 -16.83 -15.59
C LEU A 228 -6.85 -16.38 -16.88
N ASP A 229 -7.03 -17.29 -17.85
CA ASP A 229 -7.71 -16.98 -19.12
C ASP A 229 -9.20 -16.66 -18.91
N SER A 230 -9.87 -17.40 -18.03
CA SER A 230 -11.28 -17.18 -17.69
C SER A 230 -11.47 -15.86 -16.95
N TYR A 231 -10.57 -15.54 -16.01
CA TYR A 231 -10.60 -14.28 -15.27
C TYR A 231 -10.33 -13.09 -16.19
N ALA A 232 -9.28 -13.14 -17.02
CA ALA A 232 -8.96 -12.07 -17.96
C ALA A 232 -10.10 -11.80 -18.97
N LYS A 233 -10.82 -12.85 -19.40
CA LYS A 233 -11.93 -12.71 -20.36
C LYS A 233 -13.19 -12.08 -19.74
N ASN A 234 -13.48 -12.35 -18.47
CA ASN A 234 -14.66 -11.82 -17.80
C ASN A 234 -14.44 -11.67 -16.28
N PRO A 235 -13.64 -10.67 -15.84
CA PRO A 235 -13.27 -10.52 -14.42
C PRO A 235 -14.48 -10.16 -13.54
N HIS A 236 -15.54 -9.61 -14.14
CA HIS A 236 -16.80 -9.27 -13.47
C HIS A 236 -17.85 -10.37 -13.53
N GLY A 237 -17.51 -11.56 -14.04
CA GLY A 237 -18.38 -12.71 -14.07
C GLY A 237 -18.83 -13.14 -12.66
N PHE A 238 -20.03 -13.70 -12.56
CA PHE A 238 -20.64 -14.12 -11.28
C PHE A 238 -19.69 -15.02 -10.45
N TRP A 239 -19.02 -15.98 -11.08
CA TRP A 239 -18.07 -16.88 -10.44
C TRP A 239 -16.90 -16.12 -9.78
N TRP A 240 -16.24 -15.24 -10.53
CA TRP A 240 -15.10 -14.46 -10.04
C TRP A 240 -15.47 -13.45 -8.98
N ARG A 241 -16.64 -12.80 -9.12
CA ARG A 241 -17.19 -11.91 -8.08
C ARG A 241 -17.50 -12.66 -6.78
N SER A 242 -18.05 -13.87 -6.89
CA SER A 242 -18.36 -14.71 -5.73
C SER A 242 -17.08 -15.16 -5.03
N LEU A 243 -16.08 -15.63 -5.81
CA LEU A 243 -14.78 -16.02 -5.28
C LEU A 243 -14.06 -14.85 -4.60
N GLY A 244 -14.04 -13.67 -5.24
CA GLY A 244 -13.45 -12.46 -4.68
C GLY A 244 -14.16 -12.01 -3.40
N THR A 245 -15.49 -12.07 -3.36
CA THR A 245 -16.26 -11.72 -2.16
C THR A 245 -15.95 -12.68 -1.02
N PHE A 246 -15.85 -13.97 -1.30
CA PHE A 246 -15.48 -14.98 -0.32
C PHE A 246 -14.04 -14.81 0.19
N ALA A 247 -13.10 -14.48 -0.70
CA ALA A 247 -11.71 -14.19 -0.32
C ALA A 247 -11.62 -12.96 0.60
N LEU A 248 -12.33 -11.88 0.30
CA LEU A 248 -12.41 -10.69 1.16
C LEU A 248 -13.01 -11.02 2.53
N TYR A 249 -14.07 -11.84 2.56
CA TYR A 249 -14.67 -12.32 3.81
C TYR A 249 -13.67 -13.12 4.66
N LEU A 250 -12.90 -14.02 4.05
CA LEU A 250 -11.86 -14.76 4.78
C LEU A 250 -10.76 -13.83 5.29
N ALA A 251 -10.31 -12.86 4.49
CA ALA A 251 -9.31 -11.89 4.91
C ALA A 251 -9.77 -11.06 6.12
N GLU A 252 -11.03 -10.61 6.12
CA GLU A 252 -11.63 -9.88 7.24
C GLU A 252 -11.67 -10.73 8.51
N ARG A 253 -12.01 -12.03 8.41
CA ARG A 253 -12.02 -12.95 9.56
C ARG A 253 -10.62 -13.24 10.09
N ILE A 254 -9.65 -13.41 9.20
CA ILE A 254 -8.26 -13.59 9.60
C ILE A 254 -7.78 -12.32 10.31
N SER A 255 -8.10 -11.14 9.79
CA SER A 255 -7.79 -9.87 10.43
C SER A 255 -8.38 -9.79 11.83
N GLU A 256 -9.68 -10.07 12.00
CA GLU A 256 -10.33 -10.07 13.32
C GLU A 256 -9.59 -10.99 14.31
N LYS A 257 -9.22 -12.19 13.88
CA LYS A 257 -8.53 -13.16 14.74
C LYS A 257 -7.15 -12.68 15.18
N VAL A 258 -6.36 -12.14 14.27
CA VAL A 258 -5.01 -11.65 14.57
C VAL A 258 -5.08 -10.35 15.36
N ASN A 259 -5.83 -9.37 14.86
CA ASN A 259 -5.86 -8.01 15.40
C ASN A 259 -6.68 -7.87 16.70
N ILE A 260 -7.73 -8.67 16.88
CA ILE A 260 -8.66 -8.54 18.03
C ILE A 260 -8.57 -9.72 18.98
N ARG A 261 -8.47 -10.95 18.46
CA ARG A 261 -8.50 -12.18 19.28
C ARG A 261 -7.11 -12.69 19.68
N GLY A 262 -6.03 -11.98 19.33
CA GLY A 262 -4.66 -12.30 19.75
C GLY A 262 -4.09 -13.58 19.14
N HIS A 263 -4.56 -13.99 17.97
CA HIS A 263 -3.94 -15.09 17.24
C HIS A 263 -2.56 -14.69 16.71
N ASP A 264 -1.66 -15.67 16.63
CA ASP A 264 -0.30 -15.49 16.15
C ASP A 264 -0.25 -14.89 14.73
N PRO A 265 0.35 -13.70 14.54
CA PRO A 265 0.48 -13.06 13.23
C PRO A 265 1.47 -13.78 12.30
N ASP A 266 2.35 -14.67 12.76
CA ASP A 266 3.34 -15.37 11.92
C ASP A 266 2.71 -16.25 10.83
N VAL A 267 1.44 -16.62 11.02
CA VAL A 267 0.64 -17.30 10.01
C VAL A 267 0.48 -16.48 8.72
N LEU A 268 0.54 -15.15 8.86
CA LEU A 268 0.42 -14.17 7.78
C LEU A 268 1.72 -14.03 6.99
N GLU A 269 2.86 -13.98 7.67
CA GLU A 269 4.19 -13.82 7.05
C GLU A 269 4.50 -14.95 6.07
N ASN A 270 4.11 -16.18 6.43
CA ASN A 270 4.37 -17.37 5.62
C ASN A 270 3.43 -17.51 4.40
N ARG A 271 2.40 -16.64 4.27
CA ARG A 271 1.37 -16.64 3.22
C ARG A 271 0.85 -18.05 2.87
N SER A 272 0.79 -18.91 3.90
CA SER A 272 0.52 -20.32 3.72
C SER A 272 -1.00 -20.51 3.61
N TRP A 273 -1.50 -20.64 2.38
CA TRP A 273 -2.94 -20.83 2.14
C TRP A 273 -3.53 -22.03 2.88
N SER A 274 -2.74 -23.08 3.10
CA SER A 274 -3.14 -24.24 3.91
C SER A 274 -3.32 -23.94 5.40
N LYS A 275 -2.75 -22.84 5.92
CA LYS A 275 -2.97 -22.35 7.27
C LYS A 275 -4.01 -21.22 7.32
N LEU A 276 -3.95 -20.30 6.36
CA LEU A 276 -4.83 -19.12 6.29
C LEU A 276 -6.29 -19.50 6.03
N ILE A 277 -6.55 -20.44 5.10
CA ILE A 277 -7.93 -20.84 4.78
C ILE A 277 -8.62 -21.50 5.98
N PRO A 278 -8.05 -22.52 6.64
CA PRO A 278 -8.66 -23.07 7.86
C PRO A 278 -8.86 -22.02 8.95
N MET A 279 -7.88 -21.12 9.15
CA MET A 279 -7.99 -20.05 10.14
C MET A 279 -9.19 -19.12 9.86
N GLY A 280 -9.39 -18.70 8.60
CA GLY A 280 -10.53 -17.88 8.22
C GLY A 280 -11.88 -18.61 8.29
N LEU A 281 -11.88 -19.94 8.11
CA LEU A 281 -13.09 -20.78 8.14
C LEU A 281 -13.52 -21.20 9.55
N MET A 282 -12.57 -21.41 10.46
CA MET A 282 -12.86 -21.78 11.84
C MET A 282 -13.69 -20.67 12.53
N PRO A 283 -14.62 -21.00 13.43
CA PRO A 283 -15.35 -20.02 14.26
C PRO A 283 -14.43 -18.97 14.91
#